data_AF-A0A2N2PQX1-F1
#
_entry.id   AF-A0A2N2PQX1-F1
#
_cell.length_a   1.000
_cell.length_b   1.000
_cell.length_c   1.000
_cell.angle_alpha   90.00
_cell.angle_beta   90.00
_cell.angle_gamma   90.00
#
_symmetry.space_group_name_H-M   'P 1'
#
loop_
_entity.id
_entity.type
_entity.pdbx_description
1 polymer ?
#
loop_
_entity_poly.entity_id
_entity_poly.type
_entity_poly.pdbx_seq_one_letter_code
_entity_poly.pdbx_strand_id
1 'polypeptide(L)'
;MLAWDGQGQAWVAGTVVHVLGPIDTVAMAEDIPAPPPTAIHATPKPTEPPKPAGPDFQLVGIRLWGVEENGGRFDGPTVICGEKRQLRVIVTDAAGKPLNGVTVKAIYGNQEEAVTGDKGPGITEFVLGNGQDVYIIRDVDGRQVTSDYARGMSTDPRAIPYDILLGGRFCVSAEDCTRFASLPGCYGHYSWDVTYRRAY
;
A
#
# COMPACT_ATOMS: atom_id res chain seq x y z
N MET A 1 49.04 -0.92 -4.55
CA MET A 1 48.77 0.21 -5.47
C MET A 1 49.46 -0.15 -6.77
N LEU A 2 48.83 -0.41 -7.92
CA LEU A 2 47.53 -0.10 -8.54
C LEU A 2 46.78 -1.43 -8.87
N ALA A 3 45.51 -1.61 -8.53
CA ALA A 3 44.27 -1.12 -9.19
C ALA A 3 44.01 -1.78 -10.56
N TRP A 4 42.89 -2.50 -10.59
CA TRP A 4 42.27 -3.30 -11.64
C TRP A 4 41.22 -2.44 -12.36
N ASP A 5 41.01 -2.60 -13.67
CA ASP A 5 39.75 -2.16 -14.28
C ASP A 5 39.40 -2.87 -15.61
N GLY A 6 38.09 -3.14 -15.79
CA GLY A 6 37.40 -3.36 -17.07
C GLY A 6 37.54 -4.72 -17.76
N GLN A 7 36.63 -5.69 -17.60
CA GLN A 7 35.33 -5.86 -18.29
C GLN A 7 35.41 -6.31 -19.76
N GLY A 8 34.85 -7.50 -20.05
CA GLY A 8 34.30 -7.84 -21.36
C GLY A 8 35.00 -8.96 -22.13
N GLN A 9 34.48 -10.19 -22.02
CA GLN A 9 34.74 -11.22 -23.02
C GLN A 9 34.15 -10.77 -24.37
N ALA A 10 35.01 -10.51 -25.35
CA ALA A 10 34.59 -10.29 -26.73
C ALA A 10 34.69 -11.61 -27.51
N TRP A 11 33.58 -12.04 -28.10
CA TRP A 11 33.56 -13.16 -29.02
C TRP A 11 34.21 -12.75 -30.34
N VAL A 12 35.34 -13.35 -30.70
CA VAL A 12 35.89 -13.25 -32.06
C VAL A 12 35.28 -14.37 -32.89
N ALA A 13 34.27 -14.07 -33.70
CA ALA A 13 33.85 -14.95 -34.78
C ALA A 13 34.87 -14.82 -35.93
N GLY A 14 35.89 -15.69 -35.92
CA GLY A 14 36.83 -15.79 -37.02
C GLY A 14 36.21 -16.58 -38.16
N THR A 15 35.65 -15.89 -39.17
CA THR A 15 35.30 -16.55 -40.43
C THR A 15 36.56 -16.66 -41.28
N VAL A 16 37.07 -17.89 -41.44
CA VAL A 16 38.12 -18.19 -42.41
C VAL A 16 37.51 -18.07 -43.81
N VAL A 17 37.90 -17.05 -44.56
CA VAL A 17 37.54 -16.93 -45.98
C VAL A 17 38.58 -17.68 -46.79
N HIS A 18 38.16 -18.75 -47.47
CA HIS A 18 39.00 -19.39 -48.50
C HIS A 18 38.96 -18.55 -49.78
N VAL A 19 40.09 -17.96 -50.13
CA VAL A 19 40.25 -17.25 -51.42
C VAL A 19 40.52 -18.29 -52.50
N LEU A 20 39.59 -18.42 -53.45
CA LEU A 20 39.78 -19.20 -54.67
C LEU A 20 40.08 -18.24 -55.82
N GLY A 21 41.35 -17.86 -55.99
CA GLY A 21 41.80 -17.05 -57.13
C GLY A 21 43.19 -16.43 -56.96
N PRO A 22 43.85 -15.99 -58.05
CA PRO A 22 45.15 -15.30 -58.00
C PRO A 22 45.03 -13.97 -57.24
N ILE A 23 45.93 -13.72 -56.30
CA ILE A 23 45.91 -12.56 -55.38
C ILE A 23 46.70 -11.34 -55.90
N ASP A 24 47.25 -11.41 -57.11
CA ASP A 24 48.20 -10.40 -57.63
C ASP A 24 47.54 -9.20 -58.33
N THR A 25 46.21 -9.05 -58.26
CA THR A 25 45.50 -7.91 -58.89
C THR A 25 44.48 -7.26 -57.95
N VAL A 26 44.89 -6.91 -56.73
CA VAL A 26 44.10 -6.01 -55.87
C VAL A 26 44.59 -4.58 -56.09
N ALA A 27 43.86 -3.80 -56.89
CA ALA A 27 44.06 -2.35 -56.95
C ALA A 27 43.64 -1.73 -55.61
N MET A 28 44.57 -1.03 -54.94
CA MET A 28 44.24 -0.22 -53.78
C MET A 28 43.52 1.06 -54.22
N ALA A 29 42.34 1.32 -53.67
CA ALA A 29 41.66 2.60 -53.82
C ALA A 29 42.33 3.63 -52.89
N GLU A 30 42.91 4.68 -53.47
CA GLU A 30 43.76 5.64 -52.75
C GLU A 30 43.00 6.80 -52.09
N ASP A 31 41.67 6.84 -52.22
CA ASP A 31 40.82 7.86 -51.59
C ASP A 31 39.46 7.26 -51.21
N ILE A 32 39.33 6.80 -49.96
CA ILE A 32 38.03 6.46 -49.37
C ILE A 32 37.60 7.68 -48.53
N PRO A 33 36.56 8.43 -48.94
CA PRO A 33 36.08 9.56 -48.14
C PRO A 33 35.66 9.10 -46.75
N ALA A 34 35.97 9.92 -45.74
CA ALA A 34 35.63 9.62 -44.35
C ALA A 34 34.11 9.33 -44.24
N PRO A 35 33.71 8.24 -43.56
CA PRO A 35 32.30 7.95 -43.38
C PRO A 35 31.63 9.10 -42.64
N PRO A 36 30.38 9.45 -43.01
CA PRO A 36 29.63 10.47 -42.28
C PRO A 36 29.53 10.08 -40.81
N PRO A 37 29.56 11.05 -39.87
CA PRO A 37 29.48 10.76 -38.45
C PRO A 37 28.23 9.92 -38.15
N THR A 38 28.44 8.72 -37.61
CA THR A 38 27.37 7.84 -37.17
C THR A 38 26.52 8.57 -36.14
N ALA A 39 25.24 8.78 -36.44
CA ALA A 39 24.29 9.29 -35.48
C ALA A 39 24.28 8.35 -34.26
N ILE A 40 24.66 8.87 -33.10
CA ILE A 40 24.57 8.14 -31.85
C ILE A 40 23.08 7.95 -31.56
N HIS A 41 22.56 6.75 -31.81
CA HIS A 41 21.24 6.38 -31.34
C HIS A 41 21.27 6.45 -29.80
N ALA A 42 20.48 7.36 -29.24
CA ALA A 42 20.28 7.41 -27.79
C ALA A 42 19.79 6.04 -27.32
N THR A 43 20.50 5.43 -26.37
CA THR A 43 20.04 4.24 -25.65
C THR A 43 18.63 4.51 -25.12
N PRO A 44 17.63 3.65 -25.39
CA PRO A 44 16.31 3.84 -24.84
C PRO A 44 16.40 3.83 -23.31
N LYS A 45 15.90 4.90 -22.69
CA LYS A 45 15.80 5.00 -21.23
C LYS A 45 15.00 3.79 -20.73
N PRO A 46 15.42 3.12 -19.64
CA PRO A 46 14.62 2.07 -19.03
C PRO A 46 13.18 2.56 -18.84
N THR A 47 12.23 1.88 -19.46
CA THR A 47 10.81 2.17 -19.27
C THR A 47 10.45 1.71 -17.87
N GLU A 48 10.00 2.65 -17.04
CA GLU A 48 9.48 2.33 -15.72
C GLU A 48 8.31 1.35 -15.87
N PRO A 49 8.24 0.28 -15.06
CA PRO A 49 7.13 -0.66 -15.15
C PRO A 49 5.79 0.10 -15.02
N PRO A 50 4.75 -0.32 -15.74
CA PRO A 50 3.47 0.37 -15.72
C PRO A 50 2.95 0.43 -14.29
N LYS A 51 2.66 1.65 -13.83
CA LYS A 51 2.02 1.88 -12.53
C LYS A 51 0.72 1.06 -12.47
N PRO A 52 0.47 0.32 -11.37
CA PRO A 52 -0.80 -0.37 -11.18
C PRO A 52 -1.98 0.59 -11.36
N ALA A 53 -3.05 0.12 -12.00
CA ALA A 53 -4.27 0.90 -12.13
C ALA A 53 -4.93 1.11 -10.76
N GLY A 54 -5.42 2.32 -10.49
CA GLY A 54 -6.10 2.68 -9.24
C GLY A 54 -5.32 3.63 -8.35
N PRO A 55 -5.72 3.78 -7.07
CA PRO A 55 -5.03 4.63 -6.12
C PRO A 55 -3.66 4.06 -5.73
N ASP A 56 -2.74 4.93 -5.29
CA ASP A 56 -1.44 4.53 -4.75
C ASP A 56 -1.58 3.63 -3.52
N PHE A 57 -2.59 3.89 -2.70
CA PHE A 57 -2.97 3.06 -1.55
C PHE A 57 -4.39 2.55 -1.69
N GLN A 58 -4.53 1.23 -1.63
CA GLN A 58 -5.79 0.52 -1.75
C GLN A 58 -6.31 0.12 -0.37
N LEU A 59 -7.60 0.32 -0.14
CA LEU A 59 -8.26 -0.19 1.06
C LEU A 59 -8.46 -1.70 0.93
N VAL A 60 -7.85 -2.48 1.81
CA VAL A 60 -7.92 -3.95 1.76
C VAL A 60 -8.74 -4.55 2.90
N GLY A 61 -9.11 -3.77 3.91
CA GLY A 61 -9.98 -4.24 4.97
C GLY A 61 -10.48 -3.15 5.91
N ILE A 62 -11.71 -3.32 6.39
CA ILE A 62 -12.27 -2.62 7.54
C ILE A 62 -12.80 -3.70 8.48
N ARG A 63 -12.43 -3.65 9.76
CA ARG A 63 -12.82 -4.67 10.74
C ARG A 63 -13.18 -4.04 12.07
N LEU A 64 -14.37 -4.36 12.58
CA LEU A 64 -14.77 -4.04 13.94
C LEU A 64 -13.99 -4.92 14.93
N TRP A 65 -13.51 -4.33 16.02
CA TRP A 65 -12.88 -5.07 17.10
C TRP A 65 -13.92 -5.90 17.86
N GLY A 66 -13.54 -7.11 18.26
CA GLY A 66 -14.41 -7.94 19.09
C GLY A 66 -14.59 -7.35 20.49
N VAL A 67 -15.61 -7.83 21.22
CA VAL A 67 -15.91 -7.40 22.60
C VAL A 67 -14.66 -7.33 23.50
N GLU A 68 -13.89 -8.42 23.57
CA GLU A 68 -12.70 -8.50 24.44
C GLU A 68 -11.53 -7.66 23.92
N GLU A 69 -11.33 -7.60 22.61
CA GLU A 69 -10.31 -6.74 21.98
C GLU A 69 -10.58 -5.26 22.31
N ASN A 70 -11.86 -4.90 22.33
CA ASN A 70 -12.37 -3.59 22.71
C ASN A 70 -12.34 -3.35 24.24
N GLY A 71 -11.87 -4.32 25.04
CA GLY A 71 -11.72 -4.22 26.50
C GLY A 71 -12.97 -4.60 27.29
N GLY A 72 -13.99 -5.15 26.64
CA GLY A 72 -15.19 -5.67 27.27
C GLY A 72 -15.05 -7.13 27.70
N ARG A 73 -16.16 -7.73 28.12
CA ARG A 73 -16.26 -9.17 28.42
C ARG A 73 -17.67 -9.70 28.20
N PHE A 74 -17.81 -11.01 28.04
CA PHE A 74 -19.11 -11.67 27.97
C PHE A 74 -19.74 -11.82 29.37
N ASP A 75 -21.06 -11.66 29.46
CA ASP A 75 -21.86 -11.90 30.67
C ASP A 75 -23.09 -12.75 30.30
N GLY A 76 -22.88 -14.06 30.20
CA GLY A 76 -23.89 -14.96 29.63
C GLY A 76 -24.21 -14.60 28.16
N PRO A 77 -25.48 -14.38 27.80
CA PRO A 77 -25.87 -14.00 26.44
C PRO A 77 -25.69 -12.49 26.16
N THR A 78 -25.31 -11.69 27.15
CA THR A 78 -25.06 -10.25 26.99
C THR A 78 -23.57 -9.94 27.06
N VAL A 79 -23.24 -8.67 26.83
CA VAL A 79 -21.87 -8.17 26.89
C VAL A 79 -21.77 -7.02 27.88
N ILE A 80 -20.65 -6.97 28.59
CA ILE A 80 -20.22 -5.79 29.31
C ILE A 80 -19.26 -5.05 28.38
N CYS A 81 -19.67 -3.86 27.98
CA CYS A 81 -18.92 -3.04 27.04
C CYS A 81 -17.52 -2.72 27.57
N GLY A 82 -16.57 -2.66 26.66
CA GLY A 82 -15.27 -2.07 26.94
C GLY A 82 -15.33 -0.55 26.87
N GLU A 83 -14.24 0.10 27.24
CA GLU A 83 -14.15 1.57 27.22
C GLU A 83 -13.43 2.11 25.97
N LYS A 84 -12.91 1.23 25.11
CA LYS A 84 -12.11 1.64 23.95
C LYS A 84 -13.00 2.24 22.85
N ARG A 85 -12.38 3.18 22.13
CA ARG A 85 -12.97 3.96 21.04
C ARG A 85 -11.89 4.34 20.03
N GLN A 86 -11.21 3.34 19.47
CA GLN A 86 -9.98 3.52 18.69
C GLN A 86 -10.24 3.29 17.20
N LEU A 87 -9.74 4.16 16.33
CA LEU A 87 -9.54 3.85 14.91
C LEU A 87 -8.07 3.55 14.68
N ARG A 88 -7.73 2.28 14.56
CA ARG A 88 -6.37 1.88 14.22
C ARG A 88 -6.24 1.78 12.71
N VAL A 89 -5.35 2.59 12.14
CA VAL A 89 -5.03 2.54 10.72
C VAL A 89 -3.71 1.82 10.53
N ILE A 90 -3.74 0.75 9.75
CA ILE A 90 -2.63 -0.16 9.48
C ILE A 90 -2.25 0.03 8.01
N VAL A 91 -0.99 0.35 7.73
CA VAL A 91 -0.50 0.57 6.37
C VAL A 91 0.64 -0.39 6.08
N THR A 92 0.53 -1.05 4.93
CA THR A 92 1.51 -2.03 4.44
C THR A 92 1.98 -1.71 3.03
N ASP A 93 3.19 -2.15 2.68
CA ASP A 93 3.69 -2.13 1.31
C ASP A 93 3.01 -3.22 0.46
N ALA A 94 3.35 -3.26 -0.84
CA ALA A 94 2.79 -4.26 -1.75
C ALA A 94 3.08 -5.72 -1.33
N ALA A 95 4.17 -5.96 -0.57
CA ALA A 95 4.54 -7.26 -0.04
C ALA A 95 3.91 -7.57 1.33
N GLY A 96 3.10 -6.68 1.88
CA GLY A 96 2.45 -6.82 3.18
C GLY A 96 3.33 -6.43 4.37
N LYS A 97 4.49 -5.80 4.15
CA LYS A 97 5.33 -5.31 5.26
C LYS A 97 4.81 -3.98 5.79
N PRO A 98 4.88 -3.72 7.10
CA PRO A 98 4.38 -2.46 7.66
C PRO A 98 5.15 -1.24 7.14
N LEU A 99 4.45 -0.15 6.83
CA LEU A 99 5.02 1.11 6.35
C LEU A 99 4.89 2.24 7.38
N ASN A 100 6.01 2.69 7.93
CA ASN A 100 6.09 3.87 8.80
C ASN A 100 6.27 5.14 7.96
N GLY A 101 5.77 6.28 8.45
CA GLY A 101 5.93 7.59 7.81
C GLY A 101 4.83 7.98 6.83
N VAL A 102 3.82 7.12 6.62
CA VAL A 102 2.66 7.43 5.78
C VAL A 102 1.73 8.36 6.55
N THR A 103 1.28 9.45 5.93
CA THR A 103 0.33 10.38 6.56
C THR A 103 -1.10 10.00 6.23
N VAL A 104 -1.87 9.71 7.27
CA VAL A 104 -3.31 9.42 7.24
C VAL A 104 -4.08 10.67 7.66
N LYS A 105 -5.15 10.98 6.95
CA LYS A 105 -6.05 12.09 7.27
C LYS A 105 -7.44 11.62 7.61
N ALA A 106 -7.98 12.17 8.68
CA ALA A 106 -9.35 11.99 9.12
C ALA A 106 -10.28 13.00 8.42
N ILE A 107 -11.50 12.59 8.06
CA ILE A 107 -12.39 13.41 7.21
C ILE A 107 -13.29 14.33 8.02
N TYR A 108 -13.82 13.86 9.14
CA TYR A 108 -14.76 14.61 9.96
C TYR A 108 -14.07 15.29 11.15
N GLY A 109 -14.79 16.21 11.79
CA GLY A 109 -14.28 16.98 12.92
C GLY A 109 -13.14 17.91 12.50
N ASN A 110 -12.06 17.92 13.30
CA ASN A 110 -10.90 18.79 13.08
C ASN A 110 -10.00 18.35 11.92
N GLN A 111 -10.38 17.30 11.19
CA GLN A 111 -9.60 16.74 10.07
C GLN A 111 -8.15 16.43 10.43
N GLU A 112 -7.98 15.77 11.58
CA GLU A 112 -6.67 15.43 12.15
C GLU A 112 -5.83 14.61 11.17
N GLU A 113 -4.51 14.84 11.21
CA GLU A 113 -3.53 14.06 10.48
C GLU A 113 -2.68 13.28 11.46
N ALA A 114 -2.43 12.02 11.16
CA ALA A 114 -1.58 11.14 11.95
C ALA A 114 -0.59 10.39 11.04
N VAL A 115 0.57 10.04 11.59
CA VAL A 115 1.66 9.43 10.82
C VAL A 115 1.90 8.02 11.32
N THR A 116 1.92 7.04 10.41
CA THR A 116 2.13 5.63 10.78
C THR A 116 3.48 5.38 11.41
N GLY A 117 3.52 4.47 12.38
CA GLY A 117 4.71 4.09 13.15
C GLY A 117 4.67 4.52 14.61
N ASP A 118 3.80 5.47 14.97
CA ASP A 118 3.69 6.01 16.34
C ASP A 118 3.02 5.03 17.32
N LYS A 119 2.20 4.10 16.81
CA LYS A 119 1.51 3.05 17.60
C LYS A 119 2.05 1.64 17.35
N GLY A 120 3.24 1.55 16.75
CA GLY A 120 3.86 0.32 16.30
C GLY A 120 4.07 0.30 14.78
N PRO A 121 4.82 -0.70 14.26
CA PRO A 121 5.18 -0.74 12.84
C PRO A 121 3.97 -0.68 11.91
N GLY A 122 3.90 0.34 11.07
CA GLY A 122 2.84 0.58 10.10
C GLY A 122 1.52 1.07 10.69
N ILE A 123 1.47 1.39 11.98
CA ILE A 123 0.22 1.67 12.68
C ILE A 123 0.18 3.12 13.15
N THR A 124 -0.96 3.77 12.93
CA THR A 124 -1.36 4.98 13.66
C THR A 124 -2.78 4.82 14.21
N GLU A 125 -3.19 5.74 15.08
CA GLU A 125 -4.48 5.68 15.76
C GLU A 125 -5.15 7.05 15.87
N PHE A 126 -6.47 7.07 15.68
CA PHE A 126 -7.34 8.20 16.04
C PHE A 126 -8.30 7.79 17.15
N VAL A 127 -8.72 8.76 17.97
CA VAL A 127 -9.83 8.56 18.90
C VAL A 127 -11.14 8.67 18.13
N LEU A 128 -11.97 7.63 18.16
CA LEU A 128 -13.31 7.65 17.59
C LEU A 128 -14.26 8.42 18.53
N GLY A 129 -14.84 9.50 18.01
CA GLY A 129 -16.02 10.14 18.60
C GLY A 129 -17.28 9.33 18.27
N ASN A 130 -18.18 9.93 17.47
CA ASN A 130 -19.38 9.24 16.94
C ASN A 130 -19.11 8.38 15.69
N GLY A 131 -17.90 8.48 15.16
CA GLY A 131 -17.46 7.83 13.93
C GLY A 131 -16.40 8.67 13.22
N GLN A 132 -15.64 8.05 12.33
CA GLN A 132 -14.64 8.74 11.54
C GLN A 132 -14.33 8.00 10.24
N ASP A 133 -14.23 8.73 9.14
CA ASP A 133 -13.70 8.22 7.88
C ASP A 133 -12.24 8.68 7.69
N VAL A 134 -11.42 7.88 7.02
CA VAL A 134 -9.98 8.18 6.83
C VAL A 134 -9.50 7.83 5.43
N TYR A 135 -8.41 8.46 5.01
CA TYR A 135 -7.70 8.17 3.76
C TYR A 135 -6.23 8.60 3.86
N ILE A 136 -5.37 8.11 2.96
CA ILE A 136 -3.95 8.46 2.93
C ILE A 136 -3.74 9.69 2.04
N ILE A 137 -2.94 10.65 2.51
CA ILE A 137 -2.64 11.89 1.78
C ILE A 137 -1.17 12.05 1.37
N ARG A 138 -0.24 11.40 2.08
CA ARG A 138 1.19 11.45 1.77
C ARG A 138 1.87 10.11 2.01
N ASP A 139 2.78 9.75 1.12
CA ASP A 139 3.64 8.58 1.26
C ASP A 139 4.81 8.85 2.22
N VAL A 140 5.66 7.84 2.43
CA VAL A 140 6.82 7.86 3.34
C VAL A 140 7.87 8.92 2.99
N ASP A 141 7.93 9.33 1.72
CA ASP A 141 8.82 10.38 1.22
C ASP A 141 8.19 11.79 1.28
N GLY A 142 6.97 11.90 1.83
CA GLY A 142 6.21 13.14 1.93
C GLY A 142 5.47 13.53 0.65
N ARG A 143 5.61 12.78 -0.44
CA ARG A 143 4.91 13.04 -1.70
C ARG A 143 3.41 12.82 -1.53
N GLN A 144 2.60 13.70 -2.13
CA GLN A 144 1.15 13.49 -2.21
C GLN A 144 0.81 12.24 -3.03
N VAL A 145 -0.22 11.53 -2.59
CA VAL A 145 -0.67 10.27 -3.17
C VAL A 145 -2.18 10.22 -3.31
N THR A 146 -2.67 9.30 -4.14
CA THR A 146 -4.08 8.93 -4.19
C THR A 146 -4.36 7.74 -3.28
N SER A 147 -5.53 7.72 -2.66
CA SER A 147 -5.95 6.67 -1.72
C SER A 147 -7.42 6.37 -1.89
N ASP A 148 -7.81 5.12 -1.67
CA ASP A 148 -9.19 4.81 -1.33
C ASP A 148 -9.62 5.53 -0.04
N TYR A 149 -10.92 5.70 0.12
CA TYR A 149 -11.54 6.20 1.35
C TYR A 149 -12.08 5.02 2.16
N ALA A 150 -11.65 4.89 3.41
CA ALA A 150 -12.27 4.01 4.38
C ALA A 150 -13.44 4.72 5.05
N ARG A 151 -14.63 4.12 4.91
CA ARG A 151 -15.88 4.72 5.37
C ARG A 151 -16.68 3.79 6.28
N GLY A 152 -17.50 4.40 7.13
CA GLY A 152 -18.52 3.67 7.90
C GLY A 152 -18.07 3.17 9.27
N MET A 153 -16.89 3.59 9.75
CA MET A 153 -16.48 3.33 11.12
C MET A 153 -17.29 4.22 12.07
N SER A 154 -18.37 3.66 12.65
CA SER A 154 -19.26 4.34 13.60
C SER A 154 -19.08 3.81 15.03
N THR A 155 -19.46 4.61 16.01
CA THR A 155 -19.67 4.15 17.39
C THR A 155 -21.16 4.07 17.78
N ASP A 156 -22.08 4.32 16.86
CA ASP A 156 -23.51 4.12 17.07
C ASP A 156 -23.92 2.71 16.61
N PRO A 157 -24.36 1.80 17.50
CA PRO A 157 -24.74 0.44 17.13
C PRO A 157 -25.85 0.37 16.08
N ARG A 158 -26.67 1.41 15.97
CA ARG A 158 -27.76 1.49 14.97
C ARG A 158 -27.24 1.75 13.56
N ALA A 159 -26.03 2.28 13.44
CA ALA A 159 -25.36 2.53 12.17
C ALA A 159 -24.37 1.42 11.78
N ILE A 160 -24.14 0.44 12.65
CA ILE A 160 -23.24 -0.69 12.39
C ILE A 160 -24.05 -1.85 11.80
N PRO A 161 -23.67 -2.39 10.62
CA PRO A 161 -24.32 -3.57 10.06
C PRO A 161 -24.32 -4.77 11.01
N TYR A 162 -25.42 -5.53 11.05
CA TYR A 162 -25.58 -6.62 12.01
C TYR A 162 -24.59 -7.77 11.79
N ASP A 163 -24.21 -8.06 10.55
CA ASP A 163 -23.17 -9.03 10.24
C ASP A 163 -21.81 -8.64 10.85
N ILE A 164 -21.51 -7.34 10.91
CA ILE A 164 -20.30 -6.82 11.57
C ILE A 164 -20.41 -6.92 13.09
N LEU A 165 -21.56 -6.59 13.69
CA LEU A 165 -21.80 -6.77 15.13
C LEU A 165 -21.72 -8.25 15.56
N LEU A 166 -22.28 -9.16 14.75
CA LEU A 166 -22.17 -10.61 14.93
C LEU A 166 -20.72 -11.07 14.84
N GLY A 167 -19.97 -10.59 13.84
CA GLY A 167 -18.54 -10.88 13.69
C GLY A 167 -17.71 -10.41 14.89
N GLY A 168 -18.06 -9.27 15.49
CA GLY A 168 -17.46 -8.75 16.72
C GLY A 168 -17.97 -9.41 18.01
N ARG A 169 -18.97 -10.31 17.90
CA ARG A 169 -19.64 -10.99 19.02
C ARG A 169 -20.33 -10.04 20.01
N PHE A 170 -20.81 -8.89 19.55
CA PHE A 170 -21.61 -7.97 20.39
C PHE A 170 -23.05 -8.46 20.61
N CYS A 171 -23.51 -9.35 19.72
CA CYS A 171 -24.79 -10.04 19.75
C CYS A 171 -24.60 -11.43 19.15
N VAL A 172 -25.56 -12.34 19.35
CA VAL A 172 -25.44 -13.76 18.93
C VAL A 172 -26.41 -14.17 17.80
N SER A 173 -27.38 -13.33 17.47
CA SER A 173 -28.33 -13.55 16.37
C SER A 173 -28.85 -12.21 15.85
N ALA A 174 -29.48 -12.19 14.67
CA ALA A 174 -30.04 -10.95 14.10
C ALA A 174 -31.11 -10.32 15.02
N GLU A 175 -31.94 -11.13 15.68
CA GLU A 175 -32.92 -10.66 16.66
C GLU A 175 -32.23 -10.03 17.87
N ASP A 176 -31.18 -10.69 18.37
CA ASP A 176 -30.39 -10.18 19.49
C ASP A 176 -29.66 -8.87 19.12
N CYS A 177 -29.12 -8.75 17.89
CA CYS A 177 -28.53 -7.51 17.41
C CYS A 177 -29.56 -6.38 17.29
N THR A 178 -30.79 -6.70 16.88
CA THR A 178 -31.90 -5.72 16.84
C THR A 178 -32.19 -5.18 18.23
N ARG A 179 -32.29 -6.07 19.23
CA ARG A 179 -32.49 -5.69 20.62
C ARG A 179 -31.28 -4.92 21.17
N PHE A 180 -30.08 -5.40 20.89
CA PHE A 180 -28.82 -4.80 21.34
C PHE A 180 -28.61 -3.39 20.79
N ALA A 181 -29.02 -3.12 19.55
CA ALA A 181 -28.92 -1.80 18.93
C ALA A 181 -30.08 -0.85 19.27
N SER A 182 -31.25 -1.39 19.66
CA SER A 182 -32.41 -0.58 20.09
C SER A 182 -32.36 -0.20 21.56
N LEU A 183 -31.73 -1.03 22.40
CA LEU A 183 -31.16 -0.62 23.68
C LEU A 183 -29.80 0.02 23.38
N PRO A 184 -29.24 0.92 24.21
CA PRO A 184 -28.04 1.69 23.86
C PRO A 184 -26.78 0.84 23.56
N GLY A 185 -26.84 -0.49 23.66
CA GLY A 185 -25.73 -1.40 23.32
C GLY A 185 -24.42 -0.96 23.97
N CYS A 186 -23.36 -0.93 23.18
CA CYS A 186 -22.09 -0.30 23.53
C CYS A 186 -21.89 1.07 22.85
N TYR A 187 -22.96 1.87 22.75
CA TYR A 187 -22.92 3.21 22.12
C TYR A 187 -21.71 4.02 22.60
N GLY A 188 -20.92 4.53 21.66
CA GLY A 188 -19.71 5.31 21.94
C GLY A 188 -18.45 4.47 22.18
N HIS A 189 -18.57 3.15 22.30
CA HIS A 189 -17.49 2.25 22.72
C HIS A 189 -17.25 1.15 21.68
N TYR A 190 -16.87 1.54 20.48
CA TYR A 190 -16.44 0.63 19.41
C TYR A 190 -15.09 1.06 18.85
N SER A 191 -14.26 0.09 18.55
CA SER A 191 -12.96 0.30 17.91
C SER A 191 -12.88 -0.46 16.59
N TRP A 192 -12.11 0.08 15.65
CA TRP A 192 -12.03 -0.41 14.28
C TRP A 192 -10.58 -0.50 13.82
N ASP A 193 -10.29 -1.50 13.02
CA ASP A 193 -9.11 -1.55 12.16
C ASP A 193 -9.48 -1.12 10.74
N VAL A 194 -8.62 -0.31 10.14
CA VAL A 194 -8.61 -0.02 8.71
C VAL A 194 -7.25 -0.39 8.17
N THR A 195 -7.20 -1.23 7.15
CA THR A 195 -5.95 -1.68 6.54
C THR A 195 -5.83 -1.17 5.11
N TYR A 196 -4.76 -0.45 4.85
CA TYR A 196 -4.33 -0.03 3.52
C TYR A 196 -3.12 -0.82 3.06
N ARG A 197 -3.05 -1.05 1.75
CA ARG A 197 -1.90 -1.64 1.08
C ARG A 197 -1.43 -0.74 -0.06
N ARG A 198 -0.13 -0.44 -0.11
CA ARG A 198 0.48 0.27 -1.24
C ARG A 198 0.39 -0.61 -2.48
N ALA A 199 0.04 -0.02 -3.63
CA ALA A 199 -0.22 -0.77 -4.84
C ALA A 199 1.05 -1.27 -5.57
N TYR A 200 2.21 -0.66 -5.30
CA TYR A 200 3.48 -0.86 -6.02
C TYR A 200 4.66 -1.07 -5.06
#